data_AF-A0A0F9JUP6-F1
#
_entry.id   AF-A0A0F9JUP6-F1
#
_cell.length_a   1.000
_cell.length_b   1.000
_cell.length_c   1.000
_cell.angle_alpha   90.00
_cell.angle_beta   90.00
_cell.angle_gamma   90.00
#
_symmetry.space_group_name_H-M   'P 1'
#
loop_
_entity.id
_entity.type
_entity.pdbx_description
1 polymer ?
#
loop_
_entity_poly.entity_id
_entity_poly.type
_entity_poly.pdbx_seq_one_letter_code
_entity_poly.pdbx_strand_id
1 'polypeptide(L)'
;MSNILFIGNYRSAGGWAEACINYIHALSTTKHNITIRPVYMDSTHTEYIDPRLLMLEQNRYDKYDIIIQKVLPNILEFTVPAKRNIHLCVFETANLKYTGWPRYINFMDELWVPSEQEKLDRVNDKINIPINIVKEPIDTDKFTYEYDQTNWRKFGLHDNFVFYFIGEYIPRKNIKALLTAFHREFSTNEPVDLLIKTNKGNMDMRKLASQIDQDLAKIKQTYVYIII
;
A
#
# COMPACT_ATOMS: atom_id res chain seq x y z
N MET A 1 -7.81 -20.68 22.36
CA MET A 1 -8.07 -20.39 20.94
C MET A 1 -9.06 -19.26 20.89
N SER A 2 -8.80 -18.21 20.10
CA SER A 2 -9.64 -17.01 20.04
C SER A 2 -10.39 -16.98 18.71
N ASN A 3 -11.59 -16.42 18.71
CA ASN A 3 -12.34 -16.11 17.49
C ASN A 3 -11.98 -14.70 17.02
N ILE A 4 -11.36 -14.60 15.85
CA ILE A 4 -10.86 -13.36 15.26
C ILE A 4 -11.72 -12.98 14.05
N LEU A 5 -12.20 -11.75 14.03
CA LEU A 5 -12.82 -11.13 12.86
C LEU A 5 -11.85 -10.11 12.25
N PHE A 6 -11.48 -10.31 10.99
CA PHE A 6 -10.71 -9.34 10.22
C PHE A 6 -11.62 -8.60 9.24
N ILE A 7 -11.63 -7.27 9.30
CA ILE A 7 -12.42 -6.39 8.42
C ILE A 7 -11.45 -5.58 7.56
N GLY A 8 -11.56 -5.62 6.24
CA GLY A 8 -10.66 -4.87 5.37
C GLY A 8 -10.99 -4.97 3.88
N ASN A 9 -10.25 -4.23 3.05
CA ASN A 9 -10.50 -4.12 1.61
C ASN A 9 -9.80 -5.17 0.74
N TYR A 10 -9.71 -6.41 1.21
CA TYR A 10 -9.02 -7.49 0.50
C TYR A 10 -9.73 -7.97 -0.79
N ARG A 11 -10.92 -7.44 -1.11
CA ARG A 11 -11.63 -7.67 -2.39
C ARG A 11 -11.43 -6.54 -3.42
N SER A 12 -10.75 -5.46 -3.05
CA SER A 12 -10.39 -4.38 -3.97
C SER A 12 -9.06 -4.67 -4.69
N ALA A 13 -8.67 -3.80 -5.63
CA ALA A 13 -7.34 -3.86 -6.24
C ALA A 13 -6.34 -2.95 -5.50
N GLY A 14 -5.04 -3.19 -5.70
CA GLY A 14 -3.97 -2.29 -5.26
C GLY A 14 -3.32 -2.65 -3.91
N GLY A 15 -2.35 -1.82 -3.49
CA GLY A 15 -1.47 -2.14 -2.36
C GLY A 15 -2.18 -2.30 -1.02
N TRP A 16 -3.27 -1.55 -0.78
CA TRP A 16 -4.05 -1.69 0.46
C TRP A 16 -4.75 -3.05 0.56
N ALA A 17 -5.27 -3.55 -0.56
CA ALA A 17 -5.92 -4.85 -0.65
C ALA A 17 -4.90 -5.98 -0.49
N GLU A 18 -3.78 -5.90 -1.21
CA GLU A 18 -2.66 -6.85 -1.08
C GLU A 18 -2.15 -6.93 0.38
N ALA A 19 -1.99 -5.77 1.04
CA ALA A 19 -1.61 -5.75 2.44
C ALA A 19 -2.65 -6.44 3.34
N CYS A 20 -3.96 -6.23 3.10
CA CYS A 20 -5.00 -6.97 3.84
C CYS A 20 -4.88 -8.49 3.62
N ILE A 21 -4.66 -8.93 2.38
CA ILE A 21 -4.48 -10.35 2.03
C ILE A 21 -3.27 -10.92 2.78
N ASN A 22 -2.13 -10.21 2.80
CA ASN A 22 -0.93 -10.65 3.52
C ASN A 22 -1.18 -10.75 5.03
N TYR A 23 -1.91 -9.81 5.64
CA TYR A 23 -2.30 -9.91 7.05
C TYR A 23 -3.20 -11.13 7.31
N ILE A 24 -4.16 -11.40 6.43
CA ILE A 24 -5.05 -12.57 6.55
C ILE A 24 -4.25 -13.87 6.41
N HIS A 25 -3.31 -13.95 5.48
CA HIS A 25 -2.42 -15.11 5.34
C HIS A 25 -1.56 -15.30 6.58
N ALA A 26 -0.93 -14.23 7.09
CA ALA A 26 -0.14 -14.29 8.32
C ALA A 26 -0.98 -14.77 9.50
N LEU A 27 -2.20 -14.23 9.68
CA LEU A 27 -3.14 -14.71 10.70
C LEU A 27 -3.49 -16.19 10.52
N SER A 28 -3.67 -16.65 9.28
CA SER A 28 -4.02 -18.04 8.95
C SER A 28 -2.92 -19.05 9.27
N THR A 29 -1.70 -18.60 9.55
CA THR A 29 -0.62 -19.47 10.06
C THR A 29 -0.75 -19.77 11.56
N THR A 30 -1.64 -19.06 12.26
CA THR A 30 -1.87 -19.21 13.70
C THR A 30 -2.91 -20.29 14.00
N LYS A 31 -3.02 -20.67 15.29
CA LYS A 31 -4.04 -21.62 15.77
C LYS A 31 -5.35 -20.93 16.14
N HIS A 32 -5.69 -19.78 15.54
CA HIS A 32 -6.91 -19.04 15.86
C HIS A 32 -8.02 -19.31 14.86
N ASN A 33 -9.26 -19.10 15.29
CA ASN A 33 -10.44 -19.21 14.43
C ASN A 33 -10.60 -17.88 13.69
N ILE A 34 -10.60 -17.90 12.35
CA ILE A 34 -10.59 -16.67 11.55
C ILE A 34 -11.87 -16.56 10.76
N THR A 35 -12.45 -15.36 10.82
CA THR A 35 -13.52 -14.90 9.96
C THR A 35 -13.06 -13.61 9.29
N ILE A 36 -13.36 -13.43 8.01
CA ILE A 36 -13.02 -12.18 7.30
C ILE A 36 -14.26 -11.52 6.69
N ARG A 37 -14.30 -10.19 6.66
CA ARG A 37 -15.38 -9.40 6.05
C ARG A 37 -14.83 -8.30 5.15
N PRO A 38 -15.32 -8.20 3.91
CA PRO A 38 -14.80 -7.23 2.96
C PRO A 38 -15.43 -5.86 3.21
N VAL A 39 -14.64 -4.82 3.02
CA VAL A 39 -15.10 -3.43 2.95
C VAL A 39 -14.67 -2.84 1.61
N TYR A 40 -15.62 -2.26 0.89
CA TYR A 40 -15.38 -1.67 -0.42
C TYR A 40 -15.17 -0.16 -0.24
N MET A 41 -13.93 0.30 -0.42
CA MET A 41 -13.54 1.71 -0.27
C MET A 41 -13.46 2.46 -1.61
N ASP A 42 -13.49 1.72 -2.72
CA ASP A 42 -13.45 2.23 -4.08
C ASP A 42 -14.31 1.34 -4.99
N SER A 43 -14.40 1.71 -6.27
CA SER A 43 -15.09 0.93 -7.31
C SER A 43 -14.22 -0.17 -7.92
N THR A 44 -13.00 -0.36 -7.42
CA THR A 44 -12.10 -1.39 -7.94
C THR A 44 -12.42 -2.74 -7.31
N HIS A 45 -12.37 -3.78 -8.13
CA HIS A 45 -12.66 -5.14 -7.72
C HIS A 45 -11.58 -6.04 -8.30
N THR A 46 -11.10 -7.00 -7.51
CA THR A 46 -10.27 -8.06 -8.06
C THR A 46 -11.16 -9.04 -8.83
N GLU A 47 -10.72 -9.44 -10.03
CA GLU A 47 -11.38 -10.50 -10.80
C GLU A 47 -11.15 -11.89 -10.18
N TYR A 48 -10.01 -12.05 -9.48
CA TYR A 48 -9.62 -13.29 -8.83
C TYR A 48 -9.61 -13.14 -7.31
N ILE A 49 -10.24 -14.09 -6.61
CA ILE A 49 -10.21 -14.19 -5.15
C ILE A 49 -9.67 -15.57 -4.79
N ASP A 50 -8.66 -15.62 -3.91
CA ASP A 50 -8.13 -16.88 -3.38
C ASP A 50 -9.26 -17.71 -2.74
N PRO A 51 -9.48 -18.97 -3.15
CA PRO A 51 -10.47 -19.85 -2.54
C PRO A 51 -10.38 -19.95 -1.01
N ARG A 52 -9.19 -19.82 -0.44
CA ARG A 52 -8.99 -19.79 1.03
C ARG A 52 -9.68 -18.60 1.68
N LEU A 53 -9.61 -17.42 1.05
CA LEU A 53 -10.32 -16.23 1.53
C LEU A 53 -11.83 -16.46 1.49
N LEU A 54 -12.35 -17.08 0.43
CA LEU A 54 -13.78 -17.42 0.33
C LEU A 54 -14.24 -18.37 1.45
N MET A 55 -13.41 -19.35 1.83
CA MET A 55 -13.70 -20.22 2.97
C MET A 55 -13.74 -19.45 4.29
N LEU A 56 -12.77 -18.56 4.53
CA LEU A 56 -12.74 -17.71 5.73
C LEU A 56 -13.92 -16.73 5.79
N GLU A 57 -14.40 -16.27 4.63
CA GLU A 57 -15.59 -15.43 4.54
C GLU A 57 -16.87 -16.17 4.91
N GLN A 58 -16.94 -17.48 4.68
CA GLN A 58 -18.12 -18.28 5.03
C GLN A 58 -18.21 -18.53 6.54
N ASN A 59 -17.08 -18.49 7.26
CA ASN A 59 -17.06 -18.68 8.71
C ASN A 59 -17.96 -17.66 9.44
N ARG A 60 -18.70 -18.16 10.44
CA ARG A 60 -19.53 -17.38 11.36
C ARG A 60 -19.31 -17.92 12.77
N TYR A 61 -19.12 -17.02 13.72
CA TYR A 61 -19.11 -17.36 15.15
C TYR A 61 -20.07 -16.41 15.87
N ASP A 62 -20.75 -16.91 16.91
CA ASP A 62 -21.69 -16.11 17.71
C ASP A 62 -21.02 -14.98 18.48
N LYS A 63 -19.73 -15.15 18.77
CA LYS A 63 -18.90 -14.19 19.49
C LYS A 63 -17.49 -14.15 18.95
N TYR A 64 -16.97 -12.94 18.80
CA TYR A 64 -15.57 -12.67 18.51
C TYR A 64 -14.84 -12.20 19.77
N ASP A 65 -13.64 -12.71 19.98
CA ASP A 65 -12.75 -12.22 21.03
C ASP A 65 -12.00 -10.98 20.57
N ILE A 66 -11.58 -10.96 19.30
CA ILE A 66 -10.74 -9.91 18.72
C ILE A 66 -11.34 -9.50 17.37
N ILE A 67 -11.43 -8.20 17.14
CA ILE A 67 -11.71 -7.61 15.82
C ILE A 67 -10.49 -6.82 15.40
N ILE A 68 -10.01 -7.06 14.18
CA ILE A 68 -8.94 -6.30 13.54
C ILE A 68 -9.52 -5.61 12.32
N GLN A 69 -9.44 -4.29 12.26
CA GLN A 69 -10.01 -3.50 11.18
C GLN A 69 -8.90 -2.78 10.41
N LYS A 70 -8.64 -3.21 9.17
CA LYS A 70 -7.74 -2.52 8.23
C LYS A 70 -8.53 -1.69 7.24
N VAL A 71 -9.01 -0.55 7.72
CA VAL A 71 -9.88 0.37 7.00
C VAL A 71 -9.55 1.83 7.33
N LEU A 72 -10.10 2.77 6.56
CA LEU A 72 -10.02 4.19 6.90
C LEU A 72 -10.77 4.48 8.21
N PRO A 73 -10.31 5.42 9.04
CA PRO A 73 -10.94 5.71 10.34
C PRO A 73 -12.43 6.06 10.27
N ASN A 74 -12.87 6.73 9.20
CA ASN A 74 -14.26 7.15 9.03
C ASN A 74 -15.24 6.01 8.68
N ILE A 75 -14.75 4.79 8.47
CA ILE A 75 -15.57 3.60 8.20
C ILE A 75 -15.30 2.47 9.21
N LEU A 76 -14.71 2.79 10.36
CA LEU A 76 -14.58 1.85 11.46
C LEU A 76 -15.95 1.38 11.95
N GLU A 77 -16.06 0.09 12.24
CA GLU A 77 -17.27 -0.55 12.77
C GLU A 77 -17.19 -0.68 14.29
N PHE A 78 -18.23 -0.26 14.99
CA PHE A 78 -18.29 -0.21 16.45
C PHE A 78 -19.42 -1.06 17.05
N THR A 79 -20.32 -1.60 16.21
CA THR A 79 -21.52 -2.31 16.66
C THR A 79 -21.28 -3.79 16.94
N VAL A 80 -20.21 -4.38 16.38
CA VAL A 80 -19.89 -5.79 16.61
C VAL A 80 -19.16 -5.92 17.96
N PRO A 81 -19.75 -6.62 18.95
CA PRO A 81 -19.13 -6.75 20.27
C PRO A 81 -17.93 -7.70 20.21
N ALA A 82 -16.80 -7.26 20.79
CA ALA A 82 -15.61 -8.08 21.00
C ALA A 82 -14.90 -7.69 22.29
N LYS A 83 -13.98 -8.54 22.76
CA LYS A 83 -13.15 -8.22 23.94
C LYS A 83 -12.06 -7.19 23.61
N ARG A 84 -11.62 -7.16 22.35
CA ARG A 84 -10.68 -6.16 21.83
C ARG A 84 -11.06 -5.78 20.41
N ASN A 85 -11.09 -4.49 20.13
CA ASN A 85 -11.31 -3.90 18.82
C ASN A 85 -10.08 -3.08 18.42
N ILE A 86 -9.38 -3.54 17.38
CA ILE A 86 -8.06 -3.05 16.99
C ILE A 86 -8.18 -2.34 15.64
N HIS A 87 -7.72 -1.10 15.58
CA HIS A 87 -7.52 -0.43 14.30
C HIS A 87 -6.12 -0.73 13.78
N LEU A 88 -6.02 -1.26 12.57
CA LEU A 88 -4.76 -1.53 11.88
C LEU A 88 -4.67 -0.61 10.67
N CYS A 89 -3.74 0.34 10.65
CA CYS A 89 -3.70 1.32 9.55
C CYS A 89 -2.28 1.75 9.19
N VAL A 90 -2.09 1.99 7.89
CA VAL A 90 -0.89 2.61 7.32
C VAL A 90 -1.33 3.93 6.74
N PHE A 91 -1.04 5.02 7.45
CA PHE A 91 -1.59 6.33 7.11
C PHE A 91 -0.79 7.02 6.00
N GLU A 92 0.50 6.69 5.85
CA GLU A 92 1.41 7.34 4.88
C GLU A 92 1.39 8.89 4.95
N THR A 93 0.97 9.46 6.08
CA THR A 93 0.89 10.91 6.33
C THR A 93 1.47 11.28 7.70
N ALA A 94 2.12 12.44 7.74
CA ALA A 94 2.81 12.95 8.92
C ALA A 94 1.86 13.42 10.03
N ASN A 95 0.61 13.75 9.72
CA ASN A 95 -0.38 14.13 10.73
C ASN A 95 -1.82 13.98 10.23
N LEU A 96 -2.74 13.97 11.19
CA LEU A 96 -4.19 13.87 11.04
C LEU A 96 -4.93 15.11 11.61
N LYS A 97 -4.19 16.18 11.91
CA LYS A 97 -4.66 17.37 12.66
C LYS A 97 -5.94 18.00 12.10
N TYR A 98 -6.12 17.98 10.79
CA TYR A 98 -7.27 18.60 10.11
C TYR A 98 -8.36 17.59 9.71
N THR A 99 -8.35 16.41 10.33
CA THR A 99 -9.33 15.35 10.07
C THR A 99 -10.14 15.05 11.32
N GLY A 100 -11.30 14.40 11.14
CA GLY A 100 -12.05 13.80 12.25
C GLY A 100 -11.48 12.44 12.71
N TRP A 101 -10.41 11.95 12.08
CA TRP A 101 -9.89 10.60 12.28
C TRP A 101 -9.39 10.30 13.70
N PRO A 102 -8.70 11.23 14.40
CA PRO A 102 -8.27 10.97 15.77
C PRO A 102 -9.42 10.59 16.70
N ARG A 103 -10.61 11.18 16.50
CA ARG A 103 -11.81 10.83 17.27
C ARG A 103 -12.26 9.39 17.05
N TYR A 104 -12.32 8.93 15.81
CA TYR A 104 -12.72 7.55 15.50
C TYR A 104 -11.72 6.53 16.02
N ILE A 105 -10.42 6.81 15.87
CA ILE A 105 -9.35 5.94 16.33
C ILE A 105 -9.38 5.79 17.86
N ASN A 106 -9.60 6.89 18.60
CA ASN A 106 -9.66 6.85 20.07
C ASN A 106 -10.89 6.13 20.65
N PHE A 107 -11.85 5.68 19.82
CA PHE A 107 -12.93 4.78 20.25
C PHE A 107 -12.54 3.30 20.18
N MET A 108 -11.35 2.98 19.66
CA MET A 108 -10.82 1.63 19.57
C MET A 108 -10.06 1.26 20.84
N ASP A 109 -9.81 -0.04 21.05
CA ASP A 109 -9.02 -0.49 22.21
C ASP A 109 -7.51 -0.37 21.96
N GLU A 110 -7.07 -0.55 20.71
CA GLU A 110 -5.67 -0.45 20.32
C GLU A 110 -5.55 0.11 18.88
N LEU A 111 -4.45 0.81 18.63
CA LEU A 111 -4.02 1.21 17.28
C LEU A 111 -2.73 0.47 16.91
N TRP A 112 -2.71 -0.17 15.76
CA TRP A 112 -1.55 -0.85 15.20
C TRP A 112 -1.03 -0.11 13.97
N VAL A 113 0.25 0.26 14.00
CA VAL A 113 0.95 1.04 12.96
C VAL A 113 2.22 0.30 12.49
N PRO A 114 2.73 0.57 11.28
CA PRO A 114 3.81 -0.24 10.73
C PRO A 114 5.23 0.16 11.20
N SER A 115 5.39 1.33 11.83
CA SER A 115 6.71 1.87 12.16
C SER A 115 6.70 2.79 13.39
N GLU A 116 7.90 3.02 13.96
CA GLU A 116 8.12 4.00 15.03
C GLU A 116 7.76 5.43 14.59
N GLN A 117 8.03 5.79 13.33
CA GLN A 117 7.68 7.10 12.80
C GLN A 117 6.16 7.31 12.81
N GLU A 118 5.40 6.33 12.31
CA GLU A 118 3.93 6.39 12.36
C GLU A 118 3.43 6.45 13.81
N LYS A 119 4.02 5.69 14.72
CA LYS A 119 3.67 5.75 16.15
C LYS A 119 3.88 7.17 16.72
N LEU A 120 5.03 7.78 16.45
CA LEU A 120 5.34 9.15 16.89
C LEU A 120 4.33 10.15 16.33
N ASP A 121 4.01 10.05 15.04
CA ASP A 121 3.04 10.93 14.39
C ASP A 121 1.64 10.78 15.02
N ARG A 122 1.21 9.56 15.34
CA ARG A 122 -0.08 9.30 15.99
C ARG A 122 -0.14 9.81 17.43
N VAL A 123 0.96 9.76 18.18
CA VAL A 123 1.06 10.42 19.49
C VAL A 123 0.91 11.94 19.35
N ASN A 124 1.55 12.53 18.33
CA ASN A 124 1.42 13.96 18.03
C ASN A 124 -0.01 14.35 17.61
N ASP A 125 -0.72 13.44 16.93
CA ASP A 125 -2.13 13.55 16.54
C ASP A 125 -3.13 13.37 17.70
N LYS A 126 -2.65 13.23 18.95
CA LYS A 126 -3.47 13.05 20.15
C LYS A 126 -4.28 11.76 20.16
N ILE A 127 -3.74 10.70 19.55
CA ILE A 127 -4.20 9.34 19.80
C ILE A 127 -3.79 8.94 21.22
N ASN A 128 -4.76 8.62 22.07
CA ASN A 128 -4.57 8.39 23.51
C ASN A 128 -4.81 6.95 23.97
N ILE A 129 -4.95 6.03 23.01
CA ILE A 129 -5.06 4.58 23.22
C ILE A 129 -3.69 3.90 23.02
N PRO A 130 -3.50 2.64 23.47
CA PRO A 130 -2.27 1.89 23.20
C PRO A 130 -1.93 1.82 21.70
N ILE A 131 -0.69 2.21 21.35
CA ILE A 131 -0.18 2.17 19.98
C ILE A 131 0.93 1.12 19.87
N ASN A 132 0.65 0.04 19.15
CA ASN A 132 1.55 -1.08 18.92
C ASN A 132 2.14 -1.03 17.51
N ILE A 133 3.38 -1.47 17.38
CA ILE A 133 4.06 -1.54 16.08
C ILE A 133 3.92 -2.94 15.53
N VAL A 134 3.21 -3.06 14.42
CA VAL A 134 3.00 -4.31 13.68
C VAL A 134 3.35 -4.04 12.22
N LYS A 135 4.48 -4.60 11.78
CA LYS A 135 4.97 -4.44 10.41
C LYS A 135 4.02 -5.13 9.43
N GLU A 136 3.91 -4.57 8.22
CA GLU A 136 3.17 -5.23 7.16
C GLU A 136 3.84 -6.56 6.77
N PRO A 137 3.11 -7.69 6.81
CA PRO A 137 3.64 -8.96 6.36
C PRO A 137 3.80 -8.93 4.84
N ILE A 138 4.81 -9.66 4.38
CA ILE A 138 5.08 -9.85 2.96
C ILE A 138 5.42 -11.32 2.72
N ASP A 139 4.94 -11.84 1.59
CA ASP A 139 5.33 -13.16 1.12
C ASP A 139 6.77 -13.10 0.59
N THR A 140 7.70 -13.68 1.35
CA THR A 140 9.13 -13.67 1.03
C THR A 140 9.47 -14.58 -0.14
N ASP A 141 8.64 -15.59 -0.43
CA ASP A 141 8.91 -16.55 -1.51
C ASP A 141 8.81 -15.87 -2.88
N LYS A 142 8.04 -14.78 -2.99
CA LYS A 142 7.99 -13.90 -4.17
C LYS A 142 9.33 -13.25 -4.51
N PHE A 143 10.28 -13.20 -3.58
CA PHE A 143 11.60 -12.60 -3.81
C PHE A 143 12.70 -13.63 -4.06
N THR A 144 12.42 -14.90 -3.80
CA THR A 144 13.32 -16.03 -4.09
C THR A 144 12.90 -16.83 -5.31
N TYR A 145 11.69 -16.59 -5.83
CA TYR A 145 11.18 -17.24 -7.02
C TYR A 145 11.96 -16.78 -8.27
N GLU A 146 12.40 -17.75 -9.08
CA GLU A 146 13.00 -17.48 -10.39
C GLU A 146 11.89 -17.16 -11.39
N TYR A 147 11.67 -15.88 -11.63
CA TYR A 147 10.77 -15.43 -12.69
C TYR A 147 11.43 -15.62 -14.05
N ASP A 148 10.62 -16.01 -15.03
CA ASP A 148 11.03 -16.01 -16.43
C ASP A 148 11.48 -14.60 -16.82
N GLN A 149 12.77 -14.46 -17.07
CA GLN A 149 13.40 -13.19 -17.44
C GLN A 149 13.24 -12.91 -18.93
N THR A 150 12.62 -13.80 -19.70
CA THR A 150 12.40 -13.54 -21.11
C THR A 150 11.36 -12.43 -21.27
N ASN A 151 11.59 -11.57 -22.26
CA ASN A 151 10.66 -10.54 -22.72
C ASN A 151 10.72 -9.16 -22.03
N TRP A 152 11.82 -8.78 -21.35
CA TRP A 152 12.03 -7.38 -20.94
C TRP A 152 12.32 -6.44 -22.13
N ARG A 153 12.90 -6.99 -23.22
CA ARG A 153 13.13 -6.28 -24.49
C ARG A 153 11.86 -5.68 -25.12
N LYS A 154 10.67 -6.22 -24.80
CA LYS A 154 9.39 -5.64 -25.26
C LYS A 154 9.13 -4.23 -24.74
N PHE A 155 9.84 -3.83 -23.68
CA PHE A 155 9.78 -2.50 -23.10
C PHE A 155 10.82 -1.54 -23.69
N GLY A 156 11.54 -1.93 -24.76
CA GLY A 156 12.55 -1.10 -25.41
C GLY A 156 13.85 -0.93 -24.60
N LEU A 157 14.05 -1.80 -23.62
CA LEU A 157 15.25 -1.85 -22.79
C LEU A 157 16.41 -2.49 -23.56
N HIS A 158 17.63 -2.14 -23.18
CA HIS A 158 18.91 -2.68 -23.67
C HIS A 158 19.46 -3.73 -22.71
N ASP A 159 20.48 -4.49 -23.15
CA ASP A 159 21.17 -5.49 -22.32
C ASP A 159 22.15 -4.82 -21.34
N ASN A 160 21.59 -3.92 -20.55
CA ASN A 160 22.23 -2.94 -19.69
C ASN A 160 21.80 -3.14 -18.24
N PHE A 161 22.45 -2.45 -17.31
CA PHE A 161 22.01 -2.42 -15.93
C PHE A 161 20.71 -1.60 -15.80
N VAL A 162 19.63 -2.19 -15.29
CA VAL A 162 18.32 -1.54 -15.21
C VAL A 162 18.03 -1.03 -13.80
N PHE A 163 17.90 0.29 -13.66
CA PHE A 163 17.25 0.92 -12.52
C PHE A 163 15.74 0.77 -12.64
N TYR A 164 15.08 0.24 -11.61
CA TYR A 164 13.64 0.00 -11.63
C TYR A 164 12.90 0.82 -10.57
N PHE A 165 11.84 1.51 -10.99
CA PHE A 165 10.92 2.21 -10.11
C PHE A 165 9.48 1.75 -10.36
N ILE A 166 8.76 1.48 -9.28
CA ILE A 166 7.31 1.22 -9.31
C ILE A 166 6.58 2.13 -8.32
N GLY A 167 5.56 2.84 -8.80
CA GLY A 167 4.76 3.71 -7.95
C GLY A 167 3.86 4.64 -8.75
N GLU A 168 2.88 5.24 -8.08
CA GLU A 168 1.95 6.18 -8.71
C GLU A 168 2.63 7.52 -9.08
N TYR A 169 2.20 8.14 -10.18
CA TYR A 169 2.66 9.44 -10.67
C TYR A 169 2.04 10.60 -9.89
N ILE A 170 2.42 10.69 -8.61
CA ILE A 170 1.96 11.71 -7.66
C ILE A 170 3.14 12.44 -7.01
N PRO A 171 2.93 13.68 -6.50
CA PRO A 171 3.99 14.48 -5.89
C PRO A 171 4.78 13.75 -4.79
N ARG A 172 4.09 12.96 -3.94
CA ARG A 172 4.71 12.21 -2.83
C ARG A 172 5.76 11.20 -3.29
N LYS A 173 5.60 10.62 -4.49
CA LYS A 173 6.54 9.64 -5.06
C LYS A 173 7.71 10.30 -5.78
N ASN A 174 7.63 11.61 -6.01
CA ASN A 174 8.69 12.47 -6.53
C ASN A 174 9.45 11.91 -7.76
N ILE A 175 8.72 11.33 -8.71
CA ILE A 175 9.30 10.75 -9.93
C ILE A 175 10.09 11.79 -10.74
N LYS A 176 9.72 13.07 -10.66
CA LYS A 176 10.48 14.16 -11.30
C LYS A 176 11.91 14.26 -10.76
N ALA A 177 12.11 14.14 -9.46
CA ALA A 177 13.44 14.15 -8.87
C ALA A 177 14.25 12.90 -9.28
N LEU A 178 13.61 11.74 -9.37
CA LEU A 178 14.25 10.52 -9.90
C LEU A 178 14.75 10.72 -11.33
N LEU A 179 13.89 11.22 -12.22
CA LEU A 179 14.22 11.50 -13.62
C LEU A 179 15.36 12.54 -13.73
N THR A 180 15.30 13.61 -12.93
CA THR A 180 16.37 14.58 -12.81
C THR A 180 17.68 13.94 -12.37
N ALA A 181 17.66 13.13 -11.31
CA ALA A 181 18.88 12.50 -10.79
C ALA A 181 19.48 11.54 -11.82
N PHE A 182 18.66 10.71 -12.47
CA PHE A 182 19.11 9.77 -13.48
C PHE A 182 19.77 10.47 -14.68
N HIS A 183 19.15 11.53 -15.21
CA HIS A 183 19.73 12.29 -16.32
C HIS A 183 20.95 13.15 -15.94
N ARG A 184 21.16 13.42 -14.64
CA ARG A 184 22.34 14.14 -14.15
C ARG A 184 23.51 13.23 -13.87
N GLU A 185 23.24 11.99 -13.45
CA GLU A 185 24.26 11.01 -13.14
C GLU A 185 24.82 10.37 -14.41
N PHE A 186 23.93 9.96 -15.32
CA PHE A 186 24.31 9.13 -16.47
C PHE A 186 24.23 9.88 -17.80
N SER A 187 25.27 9.71 -18.60
CA SER A 187 25.33 10.12 -20.00
C SER A 187 24.59 9.14 -20.92
N THR A 188 24.34 9.53 -22.17
CA THR A 188 23.58 8.71 -23.14
C THR A 188 24.31 7.45 -23.61
N ASN A 189 25.61 7.32 -23.34
CA ASN A 189 26.45 6.21 -23.81
C ASN A 189 26.77 5.20 -22.69
N GLU A 190 26.33 5.48 -21.46
CA GLU A 190 26.52 4.54 -20.35
C GLU A 190 25.54 3.38 -20.45
N PRO A 191 25.96 2.14 -20.09
CA PRO A 191 25.16 0.94 -20.27
C PRO A 191 24.13 0.77 -19.14
N VAL A 192 23.26 1.77 -18.98
CA VAL A 192 22.20 1.79 -17.96
C VAL A 192 20.85 2.18 -18.55
N ASP A 193 19.78 1.58 -18.04
CA ASP A 193 18.40 1.95 -18.38
C ASP A 193 17.60 2.30 -17.11
N LEU A 194 16.56 3.13 -17.25
CA LEU A 194 15.58 3.41 -16.20
C LEU A 194 14.19 2.94 -16.63
N LEU A 195 13.66 1.94 -15.93
CA LEU A 195 12.29 1.45 -16.11
C LEU A 195 11.37 2.02 -15.03
N ILE A 196 10.35 2.76 -15.43
CA ILE A 196 9.33 3.33 -14.53
C ILE A 196 7.98 2.67 -14.82
N LYS A 197 7.52 1.82 -13.90
CA LYS A 197 6.15 1.30 -13.89
C LYS A 197 5.27 2.22 -13.06
N THR A 198 4.45 3.01 -13.72
CA THR A 198 3.60 4.01 -13.06
C THR A 198 2.14 3.95 -13.51
N ASN A 199 1.27 4.45 -12.65
CA ASN A 199 -0.13 4.75 -12.93
C ASN A 199 -0.48 6.12 -12.34
N LYS A 200 -1.71 6.58 -12.50
CA LYS A 200 -2.23 7.77 -11.81
C LYS A 200 -3.74 7.61 -11.63
N GLY A 201 -4.21 7.69 -10.38
CA GLY A 201 -5.62 7.54 -10.05
C GLY A 201 -6.51 8.41 -10.94
N ASN A 202 -7.59 7.82 -11.46
CA ASN A 202 -8.59 8.49 -12.30
C ASN A 202 -8.06 9.08 -13.62
N MET A 203 -6.89 8.64 -14.10
CA MET A 203 -6.32 9.09 -15.38
C MET A 203 -6.06 7.91 -16.32
N ASP A 204 -6.56 8.01 -17.55
CA ASP A 204 -6.25 7.05 -18.61
C ASP A 204 -4.77 7.07 -19.00
N MET A 205 -4.25 5.91 -19.43
CA MET A 205 -2.84 5.71 -19.77
C MET A 205 -2.32 6.66 -20.84
N ARG A 206 -3.13 7.03 -21.85
CA ARG A 206 -2.68 7.95 -22.91
C ARG A 206 -2.46 9.36 -22.38
N LYS A 207 -3.37 9.83 -21.52
CA LYS A 207 -3.24 11.14 -20.86
C LYS A 207 -2.05 11.18 -19.92
N LEU A 208 -1.83 10.09 -19.18
CA LEU A 208 -0.67 9.95 -18.31
C LEU A 208 0.63 9.97 -19.11
N ALA A 209 0.71 9.24 -20.21
CA ALA A 209 1.88 9.25 -21.10
C ALA A 209 2.17 10.67 -21.62
N SER A 210 1.16 11.37 -22.14
CA SER A 210 1.35 12.77 -22.58
C SER A 210 1.79 13.71 -21.47
N GLN A 211 1.29 13.52 -20.24
CA GLN A 211 1.74 14.31 -19.09
C GLN A 211 3.21 14.04 -18.76
N ILE A 212 3.62 12.77 -18.78
CA ILE A 212 5.02 12.37 -18.55
C ILE A 212 5.93 12.95 -19.63
N ASP A 213 5.54 12.88 -20.91
CA ASP A 213 6.32 13.45 -22.01
C ASP A 213 6.52 14.97 -21.86
N GLN A 214 5.47 15.69 -21.47
CA GLN A 214 5.56 17.13 -21.21
C GLN A 214 6.47 17.45 -20.02
N ASP A 215 6.38 16.66 -18.95
CA ASP A 215 7.25 16.84 -17.77
C ASP A 215 8.71 16.52 -18.12
N LEU A 216 8.97 15.48 -18.90
CA LEU A 216 10.31 15.13 -19.41
C LEU A 216 10.88 16.23 -20.30
N ALA A 217 10.08 16.80 -21.20
CA ALA A 217 10.52 17.91 -22.04
C ALA A 217 10.93 19.13 -21.20
N LYS A 218 10.17 19.47 -20.16
CA LYS A 218 10.50 20.58 -19.24
C LYS A 218 11.77 20.32 -18.44
N ILE A 219 11.91 19.10 -17.93
CA ILE A 219 13.11 18.62 -17.23
C ILE A 219 14.30 18.84 -18.16
N LYS A 220 14.29 18.28 -19.38
CA LYS A 220 15.37 18.43 -20.37
C LYS A 220 15.66 19.89 -20.75
N GLN A 221 14.64 20.72 -20.96
CA GLN A 221 14.82 22.16 -21.27
C GLN A 221 15.52 22.93 -20.14
N THR A 222 15.21 22.59 -18.89
CA THR A 222 15.85 23.22 -17.72
C THR A 222 17.36 22.92 -17.67
N TYR A 223 17.81 21.81 -18.27
CA TYR A 223 19.23 21.44 -18.35
C TYR A 223 19.98 22.00 -19.56
N VAL A 224 19.28 22.47 -20.62
CA VAL A 224 19.94 23.11 -21.77
C VAL A 224 20.48 24.51 -21.42
N TYR A 225 19.95 25.15 -20.36
CA TYR A 225 20.35 26.50 -19.94
C TYR A 225 21.33 26.54 -18.77
N ILE A 226 21.79 25.39 -18.27
CA ILE A 226 22.86 25.31 -17.26
C ILE A 226 24.13 24.84 -17.97
N ILE A 227 24.63 25.67 -18.88
CA ILE A 227 26.03 25.66 -19.27
C ILE A 227 26.68 26.69 -18.34
N ILE A 228 27.41 26.23 -17.32
CA ILE A 228 28.38 27.05 -16.58
C ILE A 228 29.76 26.64 -17.07
#